data_AF-W1VC17-F1
#
_entry.id   AF-W1VC17-F1
#
_cell.length_a   1.000
_cell.length_b   1.000
_cell.length_c   1.000
_cell.angle_alpha   90.00
_cell.angle_beta   90.00
_cell.angle_gamma   90.00
#
_symmetry.space_group_name_H-M   'P 1'
#
loop_
_entity.id
_entity.type
_entity.pdbx_description
1 polymer ?
#
loop_
_entity_poly.entity_id
_entity_poly.type
_entity_poly.pdbx_seq_one_letter_code
_entity_poly.pdbx_strand_id
1 'polypeptide(L)' 'MADRFQVDLGGMVDLLSRHLYSGPQVYLRELLQNAVDAMTARGQLPEPGQEP' A
#
# COMPACT_ATOMS: atom_id res chain seq x y z
N MET A 1 11.31 -12.76 -23.89
CA MET A 1 10.26 -13.43 -23.11
C MET A 1 10.37 -12.85 -21.70
N ALA A 2 9.46 -11.95 -21.31
CA ALA A 2 9.57 -11.27 -20.03
C ALA A 2 9.06 -12.22 -18.94
N ASP A 3 9.98 -12.82 -18.17
CA ASP A 3 9.65 -13.56 -16.96
C ASP A 3 9.07 -12.58 -15.94
N ARG A 4 7.74 -12.48 -15.95
CA ARG A 4 7.00 -11.73 -14.95
C ARG A 4 7.16 -12.51 -13.66
N PHE A 5 8.08 -12.07 -12.80
CA PHE A 5 8.25 -12.61 -11.46
C PHE A 5 6.86 -12.75 -10.82
N GLN A 6 6.38 -14.00 -10.71
CA GLN A 6 5.18 -14.30 -9.96
C GLN A 6 5.55 -14.19 -8.49
N VAL A 7 5.50 -12.97 -8.00
CA VAL A 7 5.67 -12.70 -6.57
C VAL A 7 4.48 -13.31 -5.86
N ASP A 8 4.70 -14.36 -5.08
CA ASP A 8 3.71 -14.87 -4.15
C ASP A 8 3.54 -13.85 -3.02
N LEU A 9 2.57 -12.97 -3.22
CA LEU A 9 2.22 -11.93 -2.26
C LEU A 9 1.81 -12.53 -0.91
N GLY A 10 1.21 -13.74 -0.89
CA GLY A 10 0.82 -14.43 0.34
C GLY A 10 2.04 -14.84 1.16
N GLY A 11 3.02 -15.48 0.52
CA GLY A 11 4.29 -15.86 1.16
C GLY A 11 5.09 -14.65 1.66
N MET A 12 5.11 -13.55 0.91
CA MET A 12 5.76 -12.31 1.37
C MET A 12 5.06 -11.70 2.59
N VAL A 13 3.71 -11.67 2.59
CA VAL A 13 2.95 -11.16 3.73
C VAL A 13 3.21 -12.01 4.97
N ASP A 14 3.16 -13.36 4.88
CA ASP A 14 3.43 -14.23 6.04
C ASP A 14 4.84 -14.05 6.61
N LEU A 15 5.86 -13.95 5.74
CA LEU A 15 7.24 -13.71 6.15
C LEU A 15 7.42 -12.36 6.87
N LEU A 16 6.85 -11.29 6.33
CA LEU A 16 6.92 -9.94 6.90
C LEU A 16 6.06 -9.84 8.18
N SER A 17 4.90 -10.48 8.22
CA SER A 17 4.02 -10.56 9.39
C SER A 17 4.71 -11.18 10.59
N ARG A 18 5.55 -12.21 10.38
CA ARG A 18 6.30 -12.87 11.45
C ARG A 18 7.50 -12.08 11.96
N HIS A 19 8.03 -11.11 11.19
CA HIS A 19 9.32 -10.45 11.51
C HIS A 19 9.29 -8.92 11.63
N LEU A 20 8.24 -8.23 11.13
CA LEU A 20 8.17 -6.76 11.10
C LEU A 20 6.99 -6.16 11.84
N TYR A 21 5.89 -6.90 12.01
CA TYR A 21 4.77 -6.42 12.82
C TYR A 21 5.00 -6.79 14.28
N SER A 22 5.79 -5.97 14.97
CA SER A 22 6.06 -6.08 16.41
C SER A 22 4.84 -5.85 17.31
N GLY A 23 3.64 -5.62 16.73
CA GLY A 23 2.38 -5.59 17.46
C GLY A 23 1.21 -4.97 16.67
N PRO A 24 -0.05 -5.19 17.13
CA PRO A 24 -1.27 -4.73 16.46
C PRO A 24 -1.34 -3.20 16.27
N GLN A 25 -0.53 -2.44 17.02
CA GLN A 25 -0.51 -0.97 16.94
C GLN A 25 0.13 -0.44 15.66
N VAL A 26 1.15 -1.12 15.13
CA VAL A 26 1.77 -0.73 13.85
C VAL A 26 0.79 -0.98 12.70
N TYR A 27 0.11 -2.13 12.69
CA TYR A 27 -0.91 -2.46 11.70
C TYR A 27 -2.01 -1.39 11.62
N LEU A 28 -2.56 -0.97 12.77
CA LEU A 28 -3.58 0.07 12.81
C LEU A 28 -3.06 1.43 12.31
N ARG A 29 -1.81 1.76 12.63
CA ARG A 29 -1.18 3.00 12.14
C ARG A 29 -1.05 3.00 10.63
N GLU A 30 -0.51 1.93 10.03
CA GLU A 30 -0.36 1.83 8.56
C GLU A 30 -1.72 1.88 7.86
N LEU A 31 -2.74 1.22 8.41
CA LEU A 31 -4.09 1.23 7.84
C LEU A 31 -4.69 2.64 7.84
N LEU A 32 -4.54 3.37 8.94
CA LEU A 32 -5.01 4.75 9.04
C LEU A 32 -4.24 5.69 8.11
N GLN A 33 -2.91 5.53 8.00
CA GLN A 33 -2.08 6.31 7.08
C GLN A 33 -2.52 6.09 5.63
N ASN A 34 -2.70 4.83 5.21
CA ASN A 34 -3.20 4.51 3.87
C ASN A 34 -4.57 5.16 3.57
N ALA A 35 -5.46 5.21 4.57
CA ALA A 35 -6.76 5.86 4.40
C ALA A 35 -6.64 7.39 4.24
N VAL A 36 -5.80 8.04 5.06
CA VAL A 36 -5.54 9.48 4.96
C VAL A 36 -4.89 9.85 3.64
N ASP A 37 -3.93 9.06 3.19
CA ASP A 37 -3.23 9.26 1.92
C ASP A 37 -4.21 9.14 0.74
N ALA A 38 -5.11 8.16 0.76
CA ALA A 38 -6.14 8.01 -0.27
C ALA A 38 -7.12 9.19 -0.30
N MET A 39 -7.55 9.71 0.85
CA MET A 39 -8.41 10.91 0.91
C MET A 39 -7.67 12.15 0.39
N THR A 40 -6.40 12.30 0.73
CA THR A 40 -5.56 13.42 0.28
C THR A 40 -5.36 13.37 -1.23
N ALA A 41 -5.02 12.20 -1.78
CA ALA A 41 -4.88 12.00 -3.21
C ALA A 41 -6.19 12.29 -3.97
N ARG A 42 -7.35 11.92 -3.39
CA ARG A 42 -8.65 12.28 -3.97
C ARG A 42 -8.88 13.79 -4.06
N GLY A 43 -8.41 14.56 -3.08
CA GLY A 43 -8.49 16.03 -3.10
C GLY A 43 -7.47 16.71 -4.02
N GLN A 44 -6.45 15.96 -4.45
CA GLN A 44 -5.37 16.43 -5.34
C GLN A 44 -5.54 15.98 -6.78
N LEU A 45 -6.59 15.21 -7.11
CA LEU A 45 -6.90 14.84 -8.48
C LEU A 45 -7.10 16.12 -9.30
N PRO A 46 -6.29 16.36 -10.35
CA PRO A 46 -6.51 17.47 -11.25
C PRO A 46 -7.89 17.31 -11.89
N GLU A 47 -8.56 18.43 -12.17
CA GLU A 47 -9.81 18.45 -12.93
C GLU A 47 -9.61 17.63 -14.21
N PRO A 48 -10.52 16.68 -14.54
CA PRO A 48 -10.39 15.87 -15.74
C PRO A 48 -10.35 16.78 -16.97
N GLY A 49 -9.18 16.87 -17.61
CA GLY A 49 -8.94 17.75 -18.77
C GLY A 49 -7.68 18.61 -18.69
N GLN A 50 -6.95 18.62 -17.58
CA GLN A 50 -5.63 19.25 -17.49
C GLN A 50 -4.52 18.19 -17.65
N GLU A 51 -4.12 17.93 -18.90
CA GLU A 51 -2.82 17.34 -19.23
C GLU A 51 -1.82 18.48 -19.52
N PRO A 52 -0.52 18.30 -19.24
CA PRO A 52 0.52 19.34 -19.35
C PRO A 52 0.79 19.83 -20.78
#